data_AF-A0A382QZ71-F1
#
_entry.id   AF-A0A382QZ71-F1
#
_cell.length_a   1.000
_cell.length_b   1.000
_cell.length_c   1.000
_cell.angle_alpha   90.00
_cell.angle_beta   90.00
_cell.angle_gamma   90.00
#
_symmetry.space_group_name_H-M   'P 1'
#
loop_
_entity.id
_entity.type
_entity.pdbx_description
1 polymer ?
#
loop_
_entity_poly.entity_id
_entity_poly.type
_entity_poly.pdbx_seq_one_letter_code
_entity_poly.pdbx_strand_id
1 'polypeptide(L)'
;MAKAEFKSGQIITHKLFNYRGVILKVDQTFKLTDEWYEMMAKSKPPKDKPWYHVLVHEKDHTTYVAERNLYLDELVKKIIHPVLPFYFTEIKDGVYQKTLNWEGEFPL
;
A
#
# COMPACT_ATOMS: atom_id res chain seq x y z
N MET A 1 16.39 11.73 -1.25
CA MET A 1 15.26 10.88 -0.82
C MET A 1 15.29 9.59 -1.63
N ALA A 2 14.98 8.45 -1.03
CA ALA A 2 14.88 7.20 -1.78
C ALA A 2 13.65 7.24 -2.69
N LYS A 3 13.81 6.81 -3.96
CA LYS A 3 12.71 6.74 -4.91
C LYS A 3 11.85 5.51 -4.59
N ALA A 4 10.55 5.73 -4.42
CA ALA A 4 9.57 4.65 -4.27
C ALA A 4 9.54 3.73 -5.51
N GLU A 5 9.60 2.43 -5.26
CA GLU A 5 9.51 1.38 -6.28
C GLU A 5 8.08 1.14 -6.74
N PHE A 6 7.11 1.36 -5.85
CA PHE A 6 5.69 1.14 -6.12
C PHE A 6 4.88 2.43 -6.05
N LYS A 7 3.71 2.45 -6.71
CA LYS A 7 2.79 3.58 -6.80
C LYS A 7 1.37 3.18 -6.45
N SER A 8 0.54 4.18 -6.14
CA SER A 8 -0.88 3.98 -5.86
C SER A 8 -1.60 3.23 -7.00
N GLY A 9 -2.52 2.35 -6.61
CA GLY A 9 -3.26 1.48 -7.52
C GLY A 9 -2.54 0.19 -7.91
N GLN A 10 -1.24 0.04 -7.64
CA GLN A 10 -0.56 -1.24 -7.87
C GLN A 10 -0.98 -2.28 -6.84
N ILE A 11 -1.14 -3.51 -7.31
CA ILE A 11 -1.43 -4.67 -6.48
C ILE A 11 -0.10 -5.29 -6.07
N ILE A 12 0.04 -5.56 -4.77
CA ILE A 12 1.23 -6.14 -4.16
C ILE A 12 0.89 -7.37 -3.37
N THR A 13 1.92 -8.15 -3.04
CA THR A 13 1.87 -9.17 -2.00
C THR A 13 2.93 -8.89 -0.95
N HIS A 14 2.59 -9.15 0.32
CA HIS A 14 3.52 -9.03 1.43
C HIS A 14 4.40 -10.28 1.57
N LYS A 15 5.73 -10.13 1.54
CA LYS A 15 6.72 -11.23 1.57
C LYS A 15 6.53 -12.21 2.72
N LEU A 16 6.35 -11.70 3.95
CA LEU A 16 6.28 -12.56 5.14
C LEU A 16 4.87 -13.10 5.44
N PHE A 17 3.84 -12.25 5.37
CA PHE A 17 2.47 -12.60 5.76
C PHE A 17 1.61 -13.10 4.58
N ASN A 18 2.14 -13.06 3.36
CA ASN A 18 1.52 -13.57 2.14
C ASN A 18 0.09 -13.06 1.88
N TYR A 19 -0.23 -11.85 2.35
CA TYR A 19 -1.49 -11.18 2.00
C TYR A 19 -1.32 -10.37 0.73
N ARG A 20 -2.40 -10.25 -0.04
CA ARG A 20 -2.51 -9.36 -1.21
C ARG A 20 -3.14 -8.04 -0.81
N GLY A 21 -2.82 -6.97 -1.52
CA GLY A 21 -3.44 -5.68 -1.30
C GLY A 21 -3.16 -4.70 -2.42
N VAL A 22 -3.87 -3.57 -2.42
CA VAL A 22 -3.60 -2.46 -3.34
C VAL A 22 -2.98 -1.30 -2.58
N ILE A 23 -1.95 -0.69 -3.15
CA ILE A 23 -1.34 0.52 -2.59
C ILE A 23 -2.32 1.67 -2.69
N LEU A 24 -2.70 2.22 -1.55
CA LEU A 24 -3.49 3.45 -1.46
C LEU A 24 -2.58 4.68 -1.52
N LYS A 25 -1.53 4.72 -0.70
CA LYS A 25 -0.67 5.90 -0.57
C LYS A 25 0.76 5.51 -0.28
N VAL A 26 1.68 6.33 -0.76
CA VAL A 26 3.12 6.24 -0.49
C VAL A 26 3.56 7.40 0.38
N ASP A 27 4.22 7.11 1.49
CA ASP A 27 4.99 8.07 2.26
C ASP A 27 6.48 7.85 1.96
N GLN A 28 7.21 8.90 1.57
CA GLN A 28 8.64 8.81 1.22
C GLN A 28 9.53 8.38 2.40
N THR A 29 9.03 8.58 3.62
CA THR A 29 9.63 8.19 4.89
C THR A 29 8.54 7.69 5.81
N PHE A 30 8.89 6.94 6.84
CA PHE A 30 7.98 6.59 7.93
C PHE A 30 7.31 7.84 8.53
N LYS A 31 6.01 7.76 8.82
CA LYS A 31 5.18 8.87 9.32
C LYS A 31 4.40 8.60 10.62
N LEU A 32 4.45 7.38 11.16
CA LEU A 32 3.78 7.08 12.43
C LEU A 32 4.71 7.38 13.63
N THR A 33 4.25 7.08 14.84
CA THR A 33 5.03 7.36 16.06
C THR A 33 6.13 6.32 16.30
N ASP A 34 7.09 6.68 17.13
CA ASP A 34 8.17 5.77 17.52
C ASP A 34 7.64 4.57 18.32
N GLU A 35 6.61 4.76 19.16
CA GLU A 35 5.96 3.68 19.90
C GLU A 35 5.32 2.67 18.94
N TRP A 36 4.61 3.15 17.92
CA TRP A 36 4.05 2.28 16.89
C TRP A 36 5.15 1.49 16.19
N TYR A 37 6.24 2.17 15.83
CA TYR A 37 7.39 1.53 15.19
C TYR A 37 8.01 0.45 16.09
N GLU A 38 8.13 0.73 17.38
CA GLU A 38 8.66 -0.22 18.35
C GLU A 38 7.80 -1.47 18.49
N MET A 39 6.48 -1.30 18.53
CA MET A 39 5.52 -2.39 18.72
C MET A 39 5.27 -3.22 17.45
N MET A 40 5.13 -2.55 16.30
CA MET A 40 4.58 -3.17 15.09
C MET A 40 5.67 -3.55 14.07
N ALA A 41 6.72 -2.74 13.93
CA ALA A 41 7.75 -2.93 12.92
C ALA A 41 8.83 -3.94 13.39
N LYS A 42 8.45 -5.21 13.59
CA LYS A 42 9.31 -6.25 14.17
C LYS A 42 10.69 -6.39 13.52
N SER A 43 10.78 -6.24 12.20
CA SER A 43 12.05 -6.34 11.48
C SER A 43 12.88 -5.05 11.47
N LYS A 44 12.38 -3.97 12.09
CA LYS A 44 12.98 -2.64 12.13
C LYS A 44 13.41 -2.09 10.76
N PRO A 45 12.46 -1.88 9.81
CA PRO A 45 12.79 -1.31 8.50
C PRO A 45 13.23 0.15 8.60
N PRO A 46 14.16 0.62 7.78
CA PRO A 46 14.63 2.00 7.85
C PRO A 46 13.48 3.01 7.74
N LYS A 47 13.49 4.01 8.62
CA LYS A 47 12.47 5.07 8.68
C LYS A 47 12.63 6.10 7.55
N ASP A 48 13.82 6.21 6.96
CA ASP A 48 14.18 7.13 5.88
C ASP A 48 13.92 6.57 4.46
N LYS A 49 13.24 5.42 4.38
CA LYS A 49 12.82 4.75 3.14
C LYS A 49 11.31 4.82 2.95
N PRO A 50 10.77 4.49 1.76
CA PRO A 50 9.35 4.54 1.51
C PRO A 50 8.54 3.54 2.36
N TRP A 51 7.38 4.01 2.84
CA TRP A 51 6.36 3.23 3.52
C TRP A 51 5.01 3.40 2.83
N TYR A 52 4.18 2.37 2.90
CA TYR A 52 2.98 2.24 2.09
C TYR A 52 1.76 2.00 2.96
N HIS A 53 0.68 2.70 2.63
CA HIS A 53 -0.67 2.38 3.10
C HIS A 53 -1.30 1.43 2.10
N VAL A 54 -1.72 0.24 2.56
CA VAL A 54 -2.21 -0.83 1.70
C VAL A 54 -3.60 -1.28 2.16
N LEU A 55 -4.57 -1.26 1.25
CA LEU A 55 -5.88 -1.89 1.47
C LEU A 55 -5.73 -3.40 1.29
N VAL A 56 -6.03 -4.18 2.34
CA VAL A 56 -5.75 -5.63 2.37
C VAL A 56 -6.91 -6.42 1.79
N HIS A 57 -6.63 -7.39 0.93
CA HIS A 57 -7.63 -8.26 0.34
C HIS A 57 -8.45 -9.02 1.39
N GLU A 58 -9.78 -9.02 1.24
CA GLU A 58 -10.73 -9.73 2.11
C GLU A 58 -10.62 -9.32 3.59
N LYS A 59 -10.17 -8.09 3.82
CA LYS A 59 -10.16 -7.43 5.12
C LYS A 59 -10.85 -6.08 5.02
N ASP A 60 -11.13 -5.52 6.18
CA ASP A 60 -11.78 -4.22 6.38
C ASP A 60 -10.81 -3.15 6.88
N HIS A 61 -9.52 -3.48 7.01
CA HIS A 61 -8.48 -2.59 7.50
C HIS A 61 -7.35 -2.36 6.49
N THR A 62 -6.69 -1.23 6.67
CA THR A 62 -5.45 -0.85 5.98
C THR A 62 -4.24 -1.28 6.81
N THR A 63 -3.14 -1.62 6.15
CA THR A 63 -1.84 -1.84 6.81
C THR A 63 -0.82 -0.77 6.43
N TYR A 64 0.11 -0.47 7.34
CA TYR A 64 1.25 0.40 7.09
C TYR A 64 2.55 -0.41 7.05
N VAL A 65 3.22 -0.44 5.90
CA VAL A 65 4.28 -1.42 5.61
C VAL A 65 5.46 -0.80 4.87
N ALA A 66 6.67 -1.20 5.23
CA ALA A 66 7.90 -0.78 4.56
C ALA A 66 8.06 -1.44 3.18
N GLU A 67 8.59 -0.68 2.21
CA GLU A 67 8.82 -1.12 0.82
C GLU A 67 9.46 -2.51 0.71
N ARG A 68 10.52 -2.75 1.49
CA ARG A 68 11.30 -3.99 1.41
C ARG A 68 10.49 -5.26 1.70
N ASN A 69 9.32 -5.14 2.30
CA ASN A 69 8.43 -6.26 2.62
C ASN A 69 7.42 -6.54 1.49
N LEU A 70 7.45 -5.81 0.38
CA LEU A 70 6.50 -5.89 -0.71
C LEU A 70 7.15 -6.43 -2.00
N TYR A 71 6.31 -7.05 -2.83
CA TYR A 71 6.60 -7.35 -4.24
C TYR A 71 5.32 -7.20 -5.06
N LEU A 72 5.45 -6.98 -6.37
CA LEU A 72 4.29 -6.87 -7.27
C LEU A 72 3.53 -8.19 -7.33
N ASP A 73 2.21 -8.10 -7.32
CA ASP A 73 1.34 -9.25 -7.51
C ASP A 73 1.28 -9.67 -8.98
N GLU A 74 1.66 -10.91 -9.29
CA GLU A 74 1.72 -11.41 -10.66
C GLU A 74 0.34 -11.74 -11.25
N LEU A 75 -0.63 -12.05 -10.39
CA LEU A 75 -1.97 -12.49 -10.80
C LEU A 75 -2.88 -11.32 -11.19
N VAL A 76 -2.64 -10.14 -10.62
CA VAL A 76 -3.39 -8.89 -10.85
C VAL A 76 -4.91 -9.09 -10.69
N LYS A 77 -5.32 -10.02 -9.82
CA LYS A 77 -6.74 -10.27 -9.53
C LYS A 77 -7.29 -9.16 -8.65
N LYS A 78 -8.58 -8.86 -8.81
CA LYS A 78 -9.27 -7.82 -8.05
C LYS A 78 -9.07 -7.97 -6.54
N ILE A 79 -8.89 -6.84 -5.87
CA ILE A 79 -8.90 -6.71 -4.42
C ILE A 79 -10.34 -6.48 -3.95
N ILE A 80 -10.80 -7.26 -2.97
CA ILE A 80 -12.06 -7.06 -2.24
C ILE A 80 -11.71 -6.32 -0.96
N HIS A 81 -12.16 -5.07 -0.84
CA HIS A 81 -12.02 -4.26 0.37
C HIS A 81 -13.17 -3.24 0.41
N PRO A 82 -13.83 -3.00 1.57
CA PRO A 82 -15.04 -2.17 1.64
C PRO A 82 -14.88 -0.76 1.05
N VAL A 83 -13.75 -0.09 1.30
CA VAL A 83 -13.50 1.27 0.78
C VAL A 83 -12.81 1.31 -0.58
N LEU A 84 -12.49 0.17 -1.19
CA LEU A 84 -11.81 0.17 -2.50
C LEU A 84 -12.59 0.91 -3.59
N PRO A 85 -13.92 0.72 -3.75
CA PRO A 85 -14.70 1.44 -4.76
C PRO A 85 -14.73 2.97 -4.58
N PHE A 86 -14.42 3.46 -3.38
CA PHE A 86 -14.33 4.89 -3.12
C PHE A 86 -13.06 5.49 -3.76
N TYR A 87 -11.95 4.76 -3.77
CA TYR A 87 -10.67 5.23 -4.27
C TYR A 87 -10.33 4.73 -5.68
N PHE A 88 -10.80 3.55 -6.06
CA PHE A 88 -10.35 2.89 -7.29
C PHE A 88 -11.52 2.31 -8.09
N THR A 89 -11.34 2.25 -9.41
CA THR A 89 -12.32 1.69 -10.35
C THR A 89 -11.80 0.36 -10.95
N GLU A 90 -11.61 0.29 -12.26
CA GLU A 90 -11.07 -0.86 -12.98
C GLU A 90 -9.54 -0.96 -12.89
N ILE A 91 -9.03 -2.13 -13.24
CA ILE A 91 -7.60 -2.35 -13.43
C ILE A 91 -7.28 -2.15 -14.90
N LYS A 92 -6.33 -1.28 -15.20
CA LYS A 92 -5.77 -1.06 -16.54
C LYS A 92 -4.25 -1.20 -16.47
N ASP A 93 -3.68 -2.00 -17.37
CA ASP A 93 -2.24 -2.26 -17.45
C ASP A 93 -1.61 -2.69 -16.10
N GLY A 94 -2.33 -3.52 -15.34
CA GLY A 94 -1.87 -4.00 -14.04
C GLY A 94 -2.10 -3.06 -12.85
N VAL A 95 -2.74 -1.90 -13.07
CA VAL A 95 -2.90 -0.85 -12.06
C VAL A 95 -4.36 -0.40 -11.96
N TYR A 96 -4.87 -0.32 -10.74
CA TYR A 96 -6.17 0.29 -10.48
C TYR A 96 -6.19 1.76 -10.89
N GLN A 97 -7.23 2.15 -11.62
CA GLN A 97 -7.49 3.55 -11.97
C GLN A 97 -8.12 4.27 -10.78
N LYS A 98 -7.72 5.53 -10.58
CA LYS A 98 -8.18 6.39 -9.50
C LYS A 98 -9.59 6.92 -9.81
N THR A 99 -10.44 7.03 -8.79
CA THR A 99 -11.72 7.74 -8.88
C THR A 99 -11.49 9.26 -8.86
N LEU A 100 -12.58 10.05 -8.81
CA LEU A 100 -12.52 11.50 -8.58
C LEU A 100 -12.16 11.87 -7.13
N ASN A 101 -12.06 10.90 -6.21
CA ASN A 101 -11.70 11.13 -4.80
C ASN A 101 -10.18 11.20 -4.60
N TRP A 102 -9.49 11.88 -5.52
CA TRP A 102 -8.04 12.04 -5.50
C TRP A 102 -7.65 13.46 -5.89
N GLU A 103 -6.64 13.99 -5.21
CA GLU A 103 -5.92 15.19 -5.58
C GLU A 103 -4.46 14.81 -5.87
N GLY A 104 -4.15 14.55 -7.15
CA GLY A 104 -2.84 14.05 -7.57
C GLY A 104 -2.52 12.66 -6.98
N GLU A 105 -1.55 12.60 -6.06
CA GLU A 105 -1.16 11.37 -5.35
C GLU A 105 -1.80 11.22 -3.97
N PHE A 106 -2.68 12.15 -3.58
CA PHE A 106 -3.34 12.15 -2.28
C PHE A 106 -4.80 11.68 -2.43
N PRO A 107 -5.19 10.57 -1.78
CA PRO A 107 -6.60 10.19 -1.66
C PRO A 107 -7.34 11.18 -0.75
N LEU A 108 -8.54 11.59 -1.16
CA LEU A 108 -9.43 12.53 -0.44
C LEU A 108 -10.30 11.82 0.61
#